data_AF-A0A833GAW7-F1
#
_entry.id   AF-A0A833GAW7-F1
#
_cell.length_a   1.000
_cell.length_b   1.000
_cell.length_c   1.000
_cell.angle_alpha   90.00
_cell.angle_beta   90.00
_cell.angle_gamma   90.00
#
_symmetry.space_group_name_H-M   'P 1'
#
loop_
_entity.id
_entity.type
_entity.pdbx_description
1 polymer ?
#
loop_
_entity_poly.entity_id
_entity_poly.type
_entity_poly.pdbx_seq_one_letter_code
_entity_poly.pdbx_strand_id
1 'polypeptide(L)'
;MTTYAAALLAHILIVVFLLGVEPGRLYLVRLAAAEATPVPTRLAAARAARWLGAIGNTALVLILPAGVSLGAALGVFRIMGPVWLAATWVVTAAWLALSVAADRAAGRPGGGAWLNGSPLRATAGSALQGARIAGPQRYLDRLAQVAPEIVRVPKIHSLALRLARVAQGQIDAGLASVHAHDWDLAAADLLVHEAGGVMTDASGKALVYNLHNPMHGALIAAGRDRHQAVLALVRDSWTHLA
;
A
#
# COMPACT_ATOMS: atom_id res chain seq x y z
N MET A 1 -29.18 26.66 1.65
CA MET A 1 -28.11 25.84 1.05
C MET A 1 -28.70 24.46 0.80
N THR A 2 -28.93 24.17 -0.48
CA THR A 2 -29.94 23.25 -1.00
C THR A 2 -29.42 21.82 -1.07
N THR A 3 -30.32 20.83 -1.06
CA THR A 3 -30.08 19.38 -1.29
C THR A 3 -29.10 19.08 -2.43
N TYR A 4 -28.99 19.99 -3.40
CA TYR A 4 -28.02 19.96 -4.48
C TYR A 4 -26.56 20.01 -4.01
N ALA A 5 -26.22 20.84 -3.02
CA ALA A 5 -24.85 21.00 -2.53
C ALA A 5 -24.34 19.76 -1.78
N ALA A 6 -25.21 19.11 -1.00
CA ALA A 6 -24.88 17.87 -0.29
C ALA A 6 -24.71 16.68 -1.26
N ALA A 7 -25.58 16.58 -2.28
CA ALA A 7 -25.45 15.58 -3.34
C ALA A 7 -24.19 15.81 -4.19
N LEU A 8 -23.83 17.08 -4.47
CA LEU A 8 -22.59 17.43 -5.14
C LEU A 8 -21.38 17.03 -4.30
N LEU A 9 -21.39 17.31 -2.99
CA LEU A 9 -20.30 16.96 -2.07
C LEU A 9 -20.12 15.44 -1.95
N ALA A 10 -21.21 14.68 -1.83
CA ALA A 10 -21.16 13.21 -1.82
C ALA A 10 -20.67 12.64 -3.16
N HIS A 11 -21.09 13.21 -4.29
CA HIS A 11 -20.60 12.85 -5.63
C HIS A 11 -19.11 13.13 -5.78
N ILE A 12 -18.65 14.29 -5.30
CA ILE A 12 -17.23 14.66 -5.24
C ILE A 12 -16.48 13.60 -4.44
N LEU A 13 -16.89 13.30 -3.20
CA LEU A 13 -16.17 12.36 -2.35
C LEU A 13 -16.12 10.94 -2.93
N ILE A 14 -17.19 10.45 -3.55
CA ILE A 14 -17.28 9.06 -4.01
C ILE A 14 -16.58 8.84 -5.36
N VAL A 15 -16.79 9.70 -6.35
CA VAL A 15 -16.22 9.51 -7.70
C VAL A 15 -14.72 9.81 -7.72
N VAL A 16 -14.30 10.83 -6.96
CA VAL A 16 -12.89 11.26 -6.85
C VAL A 16 -12.06 10.24 -6.09
N PHE A 17 -12.56 9.80 -4.94
CA PHE A 17 -11.74 9.08 -3.99
C PHE A 17 -11.76 7.56 -4.25
N LEU A 18 -12.89 7.01 -4.73
CA LEU A 18 -13.06 5.56 -4.84
C LEU A 18 -12.92 5.01 -6.27
N LEU A 19 -13.20 5.79 -7.33
CA LEU A 19 -13.47 5.21 -8.67
C LEU A 19 -12.54 5.67 -9.80
N GLY A 20 -11.97 6.88 -9.72
CA GLY A 20 -11.22 7.47 -10.85
C GLY A 20 -9.75 7.08 -10.97
N VAL A 21 -9.06 6.78 -9.87
CA VAL A 21 -7.57 6.77 -9.85
C VAL A 21 -6.98 5.38 -9.65
N GLU A 22 -7.58 4.59 -8.75
CA GLU A 22 -6.95 3.35 -8.29
C GLU A 22 -6.92 2.22 -9.32
N PRO A 23 -7.97 1.94 -10.12
CA PRO A 23 -7.94 0.82 -11.05
C PRO A 23 -6.88 0.96 -12.16
N GLY A 24 -6.77 2.16 -12.76
CA GLY A 24 -5.77 2.46 -13.78
C GLY A 24 -4.35 2.50 -13.22
N ARG A 25 -4.18 3.00 -12.00
CA ARG A 25 -2.90 2.95 -11.28
C ARG A 25 -2.49 1.51 -10.98
N LEU A 26 -3.42 0.67 -10.54
CA LEU A 26 -3.18 -0.74 -10.25
C LEU A 26 -2.73 -1.50 -11.50
N TYR A 27 -3.38 -1.28 -12.64
CA TYR A 27 -3.00 -1.88 -13.92
C TYR A 27 -1.59 -1.47 -14.35
N LEU A 28 -1.27 -0.17 -14.27
CA LEU A 28 0.05 0.34 -14.65
C LEU A 28 1.16 -0.10 -13.69
N VAL A 29 0.86 -0.26 -12.40
CA VAL A 29 1.79 -0.84 -11.41
C VAL A 29 2.04 -2.32 -11.71
N ARG A 30 1.00 -3.09 -12.05
CA ARG A 30 1.13 -4.50 -12.46
C ARG A 30 1.96 -4.63 -13.75
N LEU A 31 1.75 -3.74 -14.73
CA LEU A 31 2.54 -3.70 -15.98
C LEU A 31 4.00 -3.29 -15.74
N ALA A 32 4.23 -2.32 -14.83
CA ALA A 32 5.58 -1.91 -14.44
C ALA A 32 6.34 -3.02 -13.69
N ALA A 33 5.63 -3.86 -12.93
CA ALA A 33 6.22 -4.97 -12.19
C ALA A 33 6.55 -6.19 -13.08
N ALA A 34 5.80 -6.40 -14.18
CA ALA A 34 5.88 -7.60 -15.01
C ALA A 34 7.26 -7.81 -15.69
N GLU A 35 8.06 -8.75 -15.17
CA GLU A 35 9.45 -9.03 -15.62
C GLU A 35 9.59 -9.40 -17.10
N ALA A 36 8.58 -10.03 -17.70
CA ALA A 36 8.53 -10.36 -19.13
C ALA A 36 8.40 -9.12 -20.03
N THR A 37 8.14 -7.94 -19.45
CA THR A 37 7.95 -6.69 -20.18
C THR A 37 9.29 -5.96 -20.35
N PRO A 38 9.63 -5.46 -21.56
CA PRO A 38 10.86 -4.72 -21.79
C PRO A 38 11.04 -3.55 -20.81
N VAL A 39 12.28 -3.31 -20.35
CA VAL A 39 12.61 -2.27 -19.37
C VAL A 39 12.09 -0.88 -19.76
N PRO A 40 12.18 -0.42 -21.02
CA PRO A 40 11.64 0.89 -21.43
C PRO A 40 10.13 1.01 -21.19
N THR A 41 9.39 -0.06 -21.47
CA THR A 41 7.93 -0.14 -21.31
C THR A 41 7.53 -0.17 -19.83
N ARG A 42 8.29 -0.88 -18.99
CA ARG A 42 8.09 -0.86 -17.53
C ARG A 42 8.35 0.51 -16.92
N LEU A 43 9.40 1.20 -17.39
CA LEU A 43 9.74 2.55 -16.93
C LEU A 43 8.67 3.58 -17.36
N ALA A 44 8.14 3.44 -18.58
CA ALA A 44 7.02 4.23 -19.07
C ALA A 44 5.75 3.96 -18.27
N ALA A 45 5.43 2.71 -17.96
CA ALA A 45 4.28 2.33 -17.13
C ALA A 45 4.41 2.85 -15.69
N ALA A 46 5.59 2.80 -15.08
CA ALA A 46 5.84 3.35 -13.74
C ALA A 46 5.71 4.88 -13.71
N ARG A 47 6.21 5.58 -14.74
CA ARG A 47 6.02 7.02 -14.90
C ARG A 47 4.55 7.36 -15.13
N ALA A 48 3.86 6.59 -15.98
CA ALA A 48 2.44 6.75 -16.24
C ALA A 48 1.60 6.52 -14.98
N ALA A 49 1.90 5.51 -14.15
CA ALA A 49 1.20 5.25 -12.89
C ALA A 49 1.34 6.43 -11.90
N ARG A 50 2.55 7.01 -11.83
CA ARG A 50 2.83 8.20 -11.01
C ARG A 50 2.05 9.42 -11.51
N TRP A 51 2.04 9.65 -12.82
CA TRP A 51 1.27 10.72 -13.43
C TRP A 51 -0.24 10.47 -13.35
N LEU A 52 -0.73 9.23 -13.43
CA LEU A 52 -2.14 8.89 -13.25
C LEU A 52 -2.60 9.16 -11.80
N GLY A 53 -1.74 8.89 -10.81
CA GLY A 53 -1.99 9.28 -9.43
C GLY A 53 -2.01 10.80 -9.24
N ALA A 54 -1.06 11.51 -9.83
CA ALA A 54 -0.97 12.97 -9.75
C ALA A 54 -2.10 13.68 -10.52
N ILE A 55 -2.39 13.26 -11.75
CA ILE A 55 -3.48 13.74 -12.59
C ILE A 55 -4.81 13.26 -12.03
N GLY A 56 -4.93 12.06 -11.50
CA GLY A 56 -6.12 11.61 -10.78
C GLY A 56 -6.44 12.57 -9.64
N ASN A 57 -5.49 12.80 -8.74
CA ASN A 57 -5.67 13.72 -7.62
C ASN A 57 -5.82 15.20 -8.02
N THR A 58 -5.25 15.64 -9.15
CA THR A 58 -5.26 17.05 -9.62
C THR A 58 -6.40 17.36 -10.59
N ALA A 59 -6.67 16.47 -11.55
CA ALA A 59 -7.77 16.55 -12.50
C ALA A 59 -9.11 16.25 -11.83
N LEU A 60 -9.15 15.49 -10.73
CA LEU A 60 -10.36 15.43 -9.93
C LEU A 60 -10.66 16.77 -9.25
N VAL A 61 -9.66 17.56 -8.85
CA VAL A 61 -9.89 18.95 -8.38
C VAL A 61 -10.37 19.87 -9.51
N LEU A 62 -10.01 19.60 -10.77
CA LEU A 62 -10.28 20.48 -11.92
C LEU A 62 -11.48 20.06 -12.82
N ILE A 63 -11.85 18.77 -12.87
CA ILE A 63 -12.85 18.19 -13.80
C ILE A 63 -14.19 17.84 -13.10
N LEU A 64 -14.25 17.95 -11.78
CA LEU A 64 -15.50 17.82 -11.01
C LEU A 64 -16.61 18.78 -11.49
N PRO A 65 -17.85 18.69 -10.96
CA PRO A 65 -18.94 19.62 -11.26
C PRO A 65 -18.54 21.10 -11.25
N ALA A 66 -17.44 21.50 -10.60
CA ALA A 66 -16.81 22.80 -10.80
C ALA A 66 -16.40 23.10 -12.25
N GLY A 67 -15.75 22.19 -12.98
CA GLY A 67 -15.40 22.37 -14.40
C GLY A 67 -16.61 22.34 -15.34
N VAL A 68 -17.60 21.48 -15.06
CA VAL A 68 -18.88 21.45 -15.80
C VAL A 68 -19.74 22.68 -15.51
N SER A 69 -19.80 23.11 -14.24
CA SER A 69 -20.48 24.33 -13.80
C SER A 69 -19.74 25.58 -14.25
N LEU A 70 -18.41 25.56 -14.34
CA LEU A 70 -17.58 26.63 -14.89
C LEU A 70 -17.76 26.72 -16.40
N GLY A 71 -17.73 25.61 -17.13
CA GLY A 71 -18.05 25.58 -18.57
C GLY A 71 -19.47 26.11 -18.85
N ALA A 72 -20.43 25.80 -17.97
CA ALA A 72 -21.78 26.35 -18.04
C ALA A 72 -21.86 27.84 -17.65
N ALA A 73 -21.14 28.27 -16.61
CA ALA A 73 -21.07 29.66 -16.17
C ALA A 73 -20.32 30.56 -17.18
N LEU A 74 -19.32 30.00 -17.89
CA LEU A 74 -18.62 30.63 -19.00
C LEU A 74 -19.40 30.54 -20.32
N GLY A 75 -20.58 29.91 -20.33
CA GLY A 75 -21.48 29.85 -21.49
C GLY A 75 -21.05 28.89 -22.60
N VAL A 76 -20.07 28.01 -22.36
CA VAL A 76 -19.55 27.05 -23.35
C VAL A 76 -20.60 25.99 -23.71
N PHE A 77 -21.45 25.60 -22.76
CA PHE A 77 -22.57 24.67 -22.96
C PHE A 77 -23.64 24.85 -21.87
N ARG A 78 -24.86 24.35 -22.07
CA ARG A 78 -25.94 24.40 -21.06
C ARG A 78 -26.11 23.06 -20.36
N ILE A 79 -26.20 23.08 -19.03
CA ILE A 79 -26.48 21.89 -18.22
C ILE A 79 -27.99 21.58 -18.29
N MET A 80 -28.35 20.49 -18.97
CA MET A 80 -29.74 20.03 -19.09
C MET A 80 -30.19 19.27 -17.83
N GLY A 81 -30.59 19.99 -16.79
CA GLY A 81 -31.24 19.43 -15.59
C GLY A 81 -30.35 18.45 -14.80
N PRO A 82 -30.91 17.57 -13.94
CA PRO A 82 -30.14 16.60 -13.15
C PRO A 82 -29.73 15.34 -13.93
N VAL A 83 -30.18 15.19 -15.18
CA VAL A 83 -30.02 13.97 -15.98
C VAL A 83 -28.56 13.68 -16.32
N TRP A 84 -27.73 14.72 -16.55
CA TRP A 84 -26.29 14.53 -16.79
C TRP A 84 -25.58 13.94 -15.56
N LEU A 85 -26.04 14.27 -14.35
CA LEU A 85 -25.49 13.73 -13.11
C LEU A 85 -25.80 12.23 -13.03
N ALA A 86 -27.05 11.84 -13.34
CA ALA A 86 -27.47 10.44 -13.37
C ALA A 86 -26.71 9.63 -14.44
N ALA A 87 -26.53 10.17 -15.64
CA ALA A 87 -25.73 9.53 -16.70
C ALA A 87 -24.27 9.31 -16.28
N THR A 88 -23.68 10.29 -15.60
CA THR A 88 -22.32 10.18 -15.04
C THR A 88 -22.25 9.04 -14.02
N TRP A 89 -23.24 8.91 -13.14
CA TRP A 89 -23.33 7.81 -12.16
C TRP A 89 -23.48 6.44 -12.82
N VAL A 90 -24.30 6.31 -13.87
CA VAL A 90 -24.48 5.03 -14.58
C VAL A 90 -23.16 4.59 -15.23
N VAL A 91 -22.46 5.49 -15.91
CA VAL A 91 -21.16 5.18 -16.53
C VAL A 91 -20.12 4.80 -15.49
N THR A 92 -20.09 5.52 -14.36
CA THR A 92 -19.13 5.24 -13.28
C THR A 92 -19.44 3.90 -12.60
N ALA A 93 -20.72 3.59 -12.36
CA ALA A 93 -21.14 2.31 -11.79
C ALA A 93 -20.83 1.13 -12.75
N ALA A 94 -21.08 1.29 -14.05
CA ALA A 94 -20.74 0.29 -15.06
C ALA A 94 -19.23 0.04 -15.14
N TRP A 95 -18.42 1.12 -15.11
CA TRP A 95 -16.97 1.04 -15.10
C TRP A 95 -16.42 0.34 -13.84
N LEU A 96 -16.98 0.65 -12.68
CA LEU A 96 -16.65 -0.02 -11.42
C LEU A 96 -16.98 -1.51 -11.48
N ALA A 97 -18.19 -1.85 -11.93
CA ALA A 97 -18.62 -3.24 -12.04
C ALA A 97 -17.70 -4.03 -12.97
N LEU A 98 -17.29 -3.44 -14.11
CA LEU A 98 -16.33 -4.05 -15.03
C LEU A 98 -14.94 -4.22 -14.38
N SER A 99 -14.47 -3.22 -13.64
CA SER A 99 -13.18 -3.27 -12.93
C SER A 99 -13.16 -4.36 -11.85
N VAL A 100 -14.24 -4.50 -11.09
CA VAL A 100 -14.41 -5.57 -10.08
C VAL A 100 -14.52 -6.95 -10.75
N ALA A 101 -15.25 -7.06 -11.85
CA ALA A 101 -15.35 -8.31 -12.61
C ALA A 101 -13.99 -8.74 -13.18
N ALA A 102 -13.22 -7.78 -13.70
CA ALA A 102 -11.87 -8.02 -14.20
C ALA A 102 -10.90 -8.44 -13.09
N ASP A 103 -10.98 -7.85 -11.90
CA ASP A 103 -10.15 -8.25 -10.76
C ASP A 103 -10.54 -9.64 -10.22
N ARG A 104 -11.84 -9.95 -10.14
CA ARG A 104 -12.33 -11.29 -9.79
C ARG A 104 -11.91 -12.36 -10.81
N ALA A 105 -11.91 -12.02 -12.09
CA ALA A 105 -11.42 -12.90 -13.15
C ALA A 105 -9.89 -13.07 -13.11
N ALA A 106 -9.15 -12.08 -12.62
CA ALA A 106 -7.71 -12.15 -12.40
C ALA A 106 -7.32 -12.80 -11.06
N GLY A 107 -8.28 -12.95 -10.14
CA GLY A 107 -8.10 -13.62 -8.86
C GLY A 107 -7.78 -15.10 -9.08
N ARG A 108 -6.53 -15.49 -8.82
CA ARG A 108 -6.15 -16.90 -8.81
C ARG A 108 -6.90 -17.61 -7.67
N PRO A 109 -7.52 -18.78 -7.92
CA PRO A 109 -8.13 -19.57 -6.87
C PRO A 109 -7.05 -20.10 -5.91
N GLY A 110 -7.23 -19.82 -4.62
CA GLY A 110 -6.30 -20.16 -3.54
C GLY A 110 -5.59 -18.92 -3.00
N GLY A 111 -5.88 -18.57 -1.74
CA GLY A 111 -5.24 -17.46 -1.03
C GLY A 111 -3.71 -17.48 -1.07
N GLY A 112 -3.08 -16.35 -0.71
CA GLY A 112 -1.64 -16.13 -0.79
C GLY A 112 -1.27 -14.88 -1.58
N ALA A 113 -0.08 -14.34 -1.30
CA ALA A 113 0.46 -13.19 -2.00
C ALA A 113 1.36 -13.61 -3.17
N TRP A 114 1.36 -12.84 -4.25
CA TRP A 114 2.08 -13.17 -5.49
C TRP A 114 2.81 -11.94 -6.03
N LEU A 115 3.96 -12.17 -6.67
CA LEU A 115 4.69 -11.17 -7.45
C LEU A 115 5.00 -11.77 -8.82
N ASN A 116 4.52 -11.12 -9.89
CA ASN A 116 4.78 -11.54 -11.27
C ASN A 116 4.41 -13.00 -11.59
N GLY A 117 3.42 -13.55 -10.90
CA GLY A 117 2.99 -14.95 -11.07
C GLY A 117 3.78 -15.97 -10.23
N SER A 118 4.76 -15.54 -9.43
CA SER A 118 5.43 -16.36 -8.42
C SER A 118 4.83 -16.12 -7.03
N PRO A 119 4.58 -17.16 -6.22
CA PRO A 119 4.06 -16.97 -4.88
C PRO A 119 5.14 -16.35 -3.98
N LEU A 120 4.73 -15.40 -3.15
CA LEU A 120 5.56 -14.82 -2.10
C LEU A 120 5.65 -15.78 -0.92
N ARG A 121 6.86 -15.91 -0.36
CA ARG A 121 7.13 -16.72 0.83
C ARG A 121 8.16 -16.03 1.69
N ALA A 122 7.77 -15.67 2.91
CA ALA A 122 8.70 -15.21 3.92
C ALA A 122 9.69 -16.35 4.27
N THR A 123 10.93 -16.00 4.62
CA THR A 123 11.94 -17.01 4.92
C THR A 123 11.62 -17.78 6.20
N ALA A 124 11.77 -19.10 6.15
CA ALA A 124 11.53 -20.00 7.28
C ALA A 124 12.73 -20.07 8.25
N GLY A 125 12.51 -20.72 9.39
CA GLY A 125 13.54 -21.00 10.41
C GLY A 125 13.78 -19.84 11.38
N SER A 126 14.33 -20.16 12.56
CA SER A 126 14.56 -19.22 13.66
C SER A 126 16.00 -18.69 13.73
N ALA A 127 16.93 -19.25 12.97
CA ALA A 127 18.34 -18.88 13.03
C ALA A 127 18.56 -17.40 12.68
N LEU A 128 19.31 -16.72 13.55
CA LEU A 128 19.73 -15.32 13.39
C LEU A 128 21.11 -15.20 12.73
N GLN A 129 21.89 -16.28 12.75
CA GLN A 129 23.19 -16.32 12.09
C GLN A 129 23.04 -16.13 10.58
N GLY A 130 23.62 -15.04 10.06
CA GLY A 130 23.50 -14.67 8.66
C GLY A 130 22.14 -14.03 8.29
N ALA A 131 21.25 -13.80 9.25
CA ALA A 131 19.94 -13.22 8.95
C ALA A 131 20.07 -11.79 8.43
N ARG A 132 19.47 -11.52 7.27
CA ARG A 132 19.49 -10.22 6.60
C ARG A 132 18.40 -9.32 7.18
N ILE A 133 18.80 -8.33 7.98
CA ILE A 133 17.85 -7.43 8.65
C ILE A 133 17.95 -6.03 8.07
N ALA A 134 16.79 -5.45 7.72
CA ALA A 134 16.67 -4.06 7.27
C ALA A 134 15.87 -3.24 8.28
N GLY A 135 16.26 -1.99 8.52
CA GLY A 135 15.56 -1.13 9.48
C GLY A 135 16.21 0.23 9.67
N PRO A 136 15.64 1.07 10.56
CA PRO A 136 16.32 2.27 11.04
C PRO A 136 17.70 1.93 11.61
N GLN A 137 18.72 2.72 11.26
CA GLN A 137 20.11 2.45 11.62
C GLN A 137 20.30 2.26 13.13
N ARG A 138 19.66 3.12 13.94
CA ARG A 138 19.64 3.01 15.42
C ARG A 138 19.19 1.65 15.95
N TYR A 139 18.27 0.96 15.27
CA TYR A 139 17.78 -0.35 15.69
C TYR A 139 18.72 -1.46 15.25
N LEU A 140 19.29 -1.34 14.04
CA LEU A 140 20.30 -2.27 13.54
C LEU A 140 21.59 -2.21 14.37
N ASP A 141 21.99 -1.01 14.82
CA ASP A 141 23.15 -0.82 15.68
C ASP A 141 22.99 -1.54 17.01
N ARG A 142 21.81 -1.42 17.65
CA ARG A 142 21.51 -2.13 18.90
C ARG A 142 21.43 -3.64 18.72
N LEU A 143 20.75 -4.11 17.67
CA LEU A 143 20.68 -5.55 17.40
C LEU A 143 22.06 -6.15 17.17
N ALA A 144 22.96 -5.45 16.48
CA ALA A 144 24.32 -5.94 16.24
C ALA A 144 25.19 -6.00 17.51
N GLN A 145 24.84 -5.27 18.59
CA GLN A 145 25.55 -5.38 19.87
C GLN A 145 25.21 -6.69 20.59
N VAL A 146 23.98 -7.18 20.44
CA VAL A 146 23.49 -8.40 21.11
C VAL A 146 23.53 -9.64 20.20
N ALA A 147 23.52 -9.44 18.88
CA ALA A 147 23.56 -10.47 17.86
C ALA A 147 24.48 -10.02 16.70
N PRO A 148 25.81 -10.05 16.89
CA PRO A 148 26.78 -9.59 15.89
C PRO A 148 26.76 -10.40 14.58
N GLU A 149 26.15 -11.59 14.59
CA GLU A 149 26.02 -12.50 13.46
C GLU A 149 24.94 -12.09 12.43
N ILE A 150 24.14 -11.06 12.72
CA ILE A 150 23.14 -10.53 11.78
C ILE A 150 23.80 -9.76 10.63
N VAL A 151 23.26 -9.90 9.43
CA VAL A 151 23.72 -9.17 8.25
C VAL A 151 22.85 -7.93 8.06
N ARG A 152 23.45 -6.75 8.15
CA ARG A 152 22.75 -5.48 7.93
C ARG A 152 22.51 -5.26 6.44
N VAL A 153 21.25 -5.13 6.06
CA VAL A 153 20.87 -4.79 4.68
C VAL A 153 21.05 -3.29 4.46
N PRO A 154 21.57 -2.84 3.30
CA PRO A 154 21.62 -1.43 2.94
C PRO A 154 20.28 -0.72 3.11
N LYS A 155 20.31 0.56 3.47
CA LYS A 155 19.12 1.32 3.85
C LYS A 155 18.06 1.32 2.73
N ILE A 156 16.91 0.72 3.01
CA ILE A 156 15.71 0.80 2.17
C ILE A 156 14.85 1.94 2.72
N HIS A 157 14.76 3.07 1.99
CA HIS A 157 14.05 4.26 2.47
C HIS A 157 12.53 4.10 2.57
N SER A 158 11.92 3.32 1.68
CA SER A 158 10.48 3.03 1.72
C SER A 158 10.16 1.94 2.74
N LEU A 159 9.28 2.25 3.70
CA LEU A 159 8.78 1.30 4.69
C LEU A 159 8.04 0.14 4.02
N ALA A 160 7.05 0.45 3.18
CA ALA A 160 6.27 -0.55 2.45
C ALA A 160 7.16 -1.48 1.61
N LEU A 161 8.17 -0.94 0.92
CA LEU A 161 9.11 -1.76 0.14
C LEU A 161 9.95 -2.68 1.04
N ARG A 162 10.38 -2.19 2.20
CA ARG A 162 11.13 -3.01 3.17
C ARG A 162 10.31 -4.21 3.61
N LEU A 163 9.06 -3.97 4.00
CA LEU A 163 8.13 -5.03 4.43
C LEU A 163 7.79 -5.99 3.27
N ALA A 164 7.58 -5.48 2.06
CA ALA A 164 7.38 -6.32 0.88
C ALA A 164 8.59 -7.23 0.59
N ARG A 165 9.82 -6.78 0.86
CA ARG A 165 11.01 -7.64 0.73
C ARG A 165 11.07 -8.75 1.79
N VAL A 166 10.44 -8.58 2.95
CA VAL A 166 10.23 -9.66 3.93
C VAL A 166 9.29 -10.70 3.33
N ALA A 167 8.16 -10.27 2.77
CA ALA A 167 7.20 -11.16 2.12
C ALA A 167 7.81 -11.93 0.93
N GLN A 168 8.75 -11.30 0.20
CA GLN A 168 9.52 -11.94 -0.88
C GLN A 168 10.63 -12.88 -0.39
N GLY A 169 10.95 -12.88 0.91
CA GLY A 169 12.09 -13.62 1.45
C GLY A 169 13.47 -13.08 1.01
N GLN A 170 13.54 -11.87 0.46
CA GLN A 170 14.79 -11.21 0.10
C GLN A 170 15.51 -10.59 1.31
N ILE A 171 14.75 -10.28 2.36
CA ILE A 171 15.27 -9.95 3.68
C ILE A 171 14.57 -10.84 4.71
N ASP A 172 15.27 -11.16 5.78
CA ASP A 172 14.82 -12.13 6.77
C ASP A 172 14.04 -11.49 7.90
N ALA A 173 14.31 -10.20 8.18
CA ALA A 173 13.48 -9.37 9.05
C ALA A 173 13.51 -7.89 8.62
N GLY A 174 12.37 -7.22 8.80
CA GLY A 174 12.19 -5.79 8.59
C GLY A 174 11.77 -5.11 9.90
N LEU A 175 12.45 -4.02 10.26
CA LEU A 175 12.11 -3.19 11.40
C LEU A 175 11.53 -1.87 10.92
N ALA A 176 10.55 -1.32 11.64
CA ALA A 176 10.00 0.02 11.39
C ALA A 176 10.17 0.91 12.63
N SER A 177 10.48 2.19 12.42
CA SER A 177 10.44 3.20 13.48
C SER A 177 9.01 3.59 13.82
N VAL A 178 8.86 4.22 14.98
CA VAL A 178 7.65 4.95 15.39
C VAL A 178 7.17 5.92 14.30
N HIS A 179 5.85 6.20 14.32
CA HIS A 179 5.13 7.10 13.42
C HIS A 179 4.82 6.55 12.02
N ALA A 180 4.76 5.22 11.87
CA ALA A 180 4.18 4.63 10.66
C ALA A 180 2.65 4.74 10.72
N HIS A 181 2.01 5.19 9.64
CA HIS A 181 0.56 5.32 9.59
C HIS A 181 -0.12 4.07 9.03
N ASP A 182 -1.41 3.88 9.34
CA ASP A 182 -2.25 2.80 8.81
C ASP A 182 -2.08 2.61 7.29
N TRP A 183 -2.13 3.70 6.52
CA TRP A 183 -2.02 3.68 5.05
C TRP A 183 -0.63 3.29 4.53
N ASP A 184 0.41 3.41 5.35
CA ASP A 184 1.76 2.99 4.99
C ASP A 184 1.99 1.48 5.25
N LEU A 185 1.16 0.89 6.12
CA LEU A 185 1.35 -0.47 6.66
C LEU A 185 0.34 -1.49 6.14
N ALA A 186 -0.94 -1.13 6.03
CA ALA A 186 -2.03 -2.10 5.84
C ALA A 186 -1.80 -3.05 4.64
N ALA A 187 -1.38 -2.50 3.49
CA ALA A 187 -1.09 -3.31 2.30
C ALA A 187 0.13 -4.22 2.51
N ALA A 188 1.17 -3.72 3.16
CA ALA A 188 2.38 -4.49 3.43
C ALA A 188 2.17 -5.57 4.50
N ASP A 189 1.33 -5.29 5.50
CA ASP A 189 0.93 -6.23 6.53
C ASP A 189 0.25 -7.46 5.94
N LEU A 190 -0.74 -7.23 5.08
CA LEU A 190 -1.45 -8.29 4.38
C LEU A 190 -0.48 -9.13 3.54
N LEU A 191 0.44 -8.48 2.79
CA LEU A 191 1.44 -9.19 2.00
C LEU A 191 2.35 -10.08 2.86
N VAL A 192 2.78 -9.60 4.04
CA VAL A 192 3.61 -10.36 4.97
C VAL A 192 2.85 -11.57 5.50
N HIS A 193 1.59 -11.39 5.93
CA HIS A 193 0.76 -12.47 6.45
C HIS A 193 0.45 -13.54 5.39
N GLU A 194 0.06 -13.11 4.18
CA GLU A 194 -0.24 -14.00 3.05
C GLU A 194 1.02 -14.73 2.53
N ALA A 195 2.21 -14.19 2.78
CA ALA A 195 3.49 -14.87 2.52
C ALA A 195 3.92 -15.82 3.65
N GLY A 196 3.09 -16.02 4.67
CA GLY A 196 3.39 -16.87 5.84
C GLY A 196 4.26 -16.21 6.91
N GLY A 197 4.48 -14.90 6.81
CA GLY A 197 5.16 -14.08 7.81
C GLY A 197 4.22 -13.61 8.91
N VAL A 198 4.80 -12.83 9.83
CA VAL A 198 4.11 -12.18 10.95
C VAL A 198 4.62 -10.76 11.07
N MET A 199 3.72 -9.82 11.39
CA MET A 199 4.07 -8.45 11.73
C MET A 199 3.43 -8.06 13.07
N THR A 200 4.24 -7.52 13.98
CA THR A 200 3.79 -7.06 15.31
C THR A 200 4.47 -5.76 15.71
N ASP A 201 3.95 -5.14 16.77
CA ASP A 201 4.68 -4.11 17.49
C ASP A 201 5.86 -4.69 18.29
N ALA A 202 6.68 -3.81 18.88
CA ALA A 202 7.82 -4.21 19.70
C ALA A 202 7.45 -5.01 20.97
N SER A 203 6.17 -5.04 21.37
CA SER A 203 5.67 -5.88 22.47
C SER A 203 5.25 -7.28 22.03
N GLY A 204 5.18 -7.52 20.71
CA GLY A 204 4.71 -8.76 20.11
C GLY A 204 3.19 -8.78 19.87
N LYS A 205 2.49 -7.65 20.01
CA LYS A 205 1.06 -7.56 19.76
C LYS A 205 0.79 -7.32 18.28
N ALA A 206 -0.24 -8.00 17.76
CA ALA A 206 -0.72 -7.77 16.41
C ALA A 206 -1.20 -6.32 16.23
N LEU A 207 -1.02 -5.79 15.02
CA LEU A 207 -1.44 -4.43 14.69
C LEU A 207 -2.96 -4.32 14.64
N VAL A 208 -3.47 -3.21 15.16
CA VAL A 208 -4.89 -2.86 15.10
C VAL A 208 -5.02 -1.58 14.27
N TYR A 209 -5.72 -1.69 13.16
CA TYR A 209 -5.96 -0.58 12.24
C TYR A 209 -7.25 0.16 12.57
N ASN A 210 -7.41 1.36 11.99
CA ASN A 210 -8.63 2.16 12.11
C ASN A 210 -8.92 2.63 13.55
N LEU A 211 -7.87 2.88 14.32
CA LEU A 211 -7.96 3.55 15.61
C LEU A 211 -8.05 5.07 15.43
N HIS A 212 -8.53 5.77 16.47
CA HIS A 212 -8.59 7.23 16.45
C HIS A 212 -7.23 7.89 16.19
N ASN A 213 -6.16 7.28 16.72
CA ASN A 213 -4.79 7.58 16.33
C ASN A 213 -4.30 6.50 15.35
N PRO A 214 -4.12 6.81 14.05
CA PRO A 214 -3.70 5.84 13.04
C PRO A 214 -2.17 5.63 13.00
N MET A 215 -1.44 6.12 14.01
CA MET A 215 0.02 5.97 14.11
C MET A 215 0.40 4.74 14.94
N HIS A 216 1.40 4.02 14.44
CA HIS A 216 1.95 2.84 15.08
C HIS A 216 3.31 3.10 15.73
N GLY A 217 3.60 2.29 16.74
CA GLY A 217 4.90 2.23 17.40
C GLY A 217 5.97 1.60 16.51
N ALA A 218 7.09 1.22 17.11
CA ALA A 218 8.11 0.46 16.40
C ALA A 218 7.60 -0.95 16.09
N LEU A 219 7.91 -1.45 14.89
CA LEU A 219 7.35 -2.69 14.35
C LEU A 219 8.42 -3.68 13.94
N ILE A 220 8.07 -4.95 13.96
CA ILE A 220 8.90 -6.07 13.52
C ILE A 220 8.07 -6.90 12.54
N ALA A 221 8.65 -7.20 11.37
CA ALA A 221 8.09 -8.12 10.39
C ALA A 221 9.14 -9.17 10.00
N ALA A 222 8.79 -10.45 10.04
CA ALA A 222 9.67 -11.54 9.62
C ALA A 222 8.85 -12.81 9.31
N GLY A 223 9.51 -13.86 8.82
CA GLY A 223 8.94 -15.21 8.85
C GLY A 223 8.61 -15.62 10.29
N ARG A 224 7.57 -16.44 10.49
CA ARG A 224 6.97 -16.74 11.80
C ARG A 224 7.99 -17.10 12.91
N ASP A 225 8.89 -18.03 12.65
CA ASP A 225 9.85 -18.48 13.67
C ASP A 225 10.94 -17.44 13.93
N ARG A 226 11.46 -16.81 12.87
CA ARG A 226 12.44 -15.74 12.98
C ARG A 226 11.88 -14.50 13.67
N HIS A 227 10.60 -14.21 13.45
CA HIS A 227 9.90 -13.12 14.13
C HIS A 227 10.00 -13.28 15.64
N GLN A 228 9.78 -14.48 16.17
CA GLN A 228 9.92 -14.72 17.61
C GLN A 228 11.36 -14.53 18.11
N ALA A 229 12.35 -15.02 17.35
CA ALA A 229 13.77 -14.84 17.71
C ALA A 229 14.18 -13.36 17.73
N VAL A 230 13.77 -12.58 16.73
CA VAL A 230 14.05 -11.14 16.68
C VAL A 230 13.28 -10.38 17.76
N LEU A 231 12.03 -10.74 18.02
CA LEU A 231 11.21 -10.13 19.07
C LEU A 231 11.84 -10.35 20.46
N ALA A 232 12.40 -11.53 20.74
CA ALA A 232 13.10 -11.80 22.00
C ALA A 232 14.28 -10.84 22.20
N LEU A 233 15.14 -10.70 21.18
CA LEU A 233 16.26 -9.75 21.22
C LEU A 233 15.80 -8.30 21.41
N VAL A 234 14.73 -7.90 20.72
CA VAL A 234 14.17 -6.55 20.82
C VAL A 234 13.63 -6.30 22.23
N ARG A 235 12.89 -7.24 22.82
CA ARG A 235 12.35 -7.10 24.18
C ARG A 235 13.45 -6.97 25.22
N ASP A 236 14.51 -7.77 25.10
CA ASP A 236 15.62 -7.75 26.06
C ASP A 236 16.46 -6.47 25.96
N SER A 237 16.53 -5.87 24.78
CA SER A 237 17.36 -4.68 24.51
C SER A 237 16.62 -3.34 24.52
N TRP A 238 15.27 -3.33 24.45
CA TRP A 238 14.45 -2.11 24.35
C TRP A 238 13.66 -1.77 25.62
N THR A 239 13.87 -2.51 26.72
CA THR A 239 13.28 -2.28 28.06
C THR A 239 13.51 -0.87 28.64
N HIS A 240 14.30 -0.01 28.00
CA HIS A 240 14.56 1.38 28.42
C HIS A 240 13.90 2.48 27.56
N LEU A 241 12.86 2.18 26.78
CA LEU A 241 12.22 3.17 25.89
C LEU A 241 10.69 3.31 26.08
N ALA A 242 10.20 3.16 27.31
CA ALA A 242 8.88 3.70 27.69
C ALA A 242 9.03 5.13 28.20
#